data_AF-A0A7K5YU91-F1
#
_entry.id   AF-A0A7K5YU91-F1
#
_cell.length_a   1.000
_cell.length_b   1.000
_cell.length_c   1.000
_cell.angle_alpha   90.00
_cell.angle_beta   90.00
_cell.angle_gamma   90.00
#
_symmetry.space_group_name_H-M   'P 1'
#
loop_
_entity.id
_entity.type
_entity.pdbx_description
1 polymer ?
#
loop_
_entity_poly.entity_id
_entity_poly.type
_entity_poly.pdbx_seq_one_letter_code
_entity_poly.pdbx_strand_id
1 'polypeptide(L)'
;LVDLQLSKEVQVSFFESWEEFGEFATMFTKAVAEGNKQMRREQENTGFSFYSEKECYGGVKVCHSGKGLLEVWKRQMQQFNWVSPEVAEAIVSAYPFPQLLIQAYNRCSSDPERENMLADIPVHRGDGVTATTRRIGPELSRCVHPQMTSQDPDLYLDFTG
;
A
#
# COMPACT_ATOMS: atom_id res chain seq x y z
N LEU A 1 -28.40 -8.83 -26.72
CA LEU A 1 -27.78 -7.98 -25.67
C LEU A 1 -26.27 -8.04 -25.76
N VAL A 2 -25.64 -9.22 -25.70
CA VAL A 2 -24.21 -9.37 -26.04
C VAL A 2 -23.91 -8.83 -27.43
N ASP A 3 -24.75 -9.16 -28.42
CA ASP A 3 -24.63 -8.61 -29.77
C ASP A 3 -24.76 -7.07 -29.82
N LEU A 4 -25.59 -6.46 -28.96
CA LEU A 4 -25.74 -5.00 -28.89
C LEU A 4 -24.51 -4.35 -28.23
N GLN A 5 -23.98 -4.96 -27.17
CA GLN A 5 -22.77 -4.48 -26.50
C GLN A 5 -21.54 -4.59 -27.42
N LEU A 6 -21.41 -5.68 -28.17
CA LEU A 6 -20.31 -5.91 -29.10
C LEU A 6 -20.41 -5.05 -30.37
N SER A 7 -21.62 -4.80 -30.88
CA SER A 7 -21.80 -4.05 -32.12
C SER A 7 -21.94 -2.54 -31.95
N LYS A 8 -22.31 -2.07 -30.75
CA LYS A 8 -22.60 -0.65 -30.48
C LYS A 8 -21.86 -0.05 -29.28
N GLU A 9 -21.05 -0.83 -28.56
CA GLU A 9 -20.32 -0.39 -27.36
C GLU A 9 -21.23 0.24 -26.30
N VAL A 10 -22.46 -0.24 -26.18
CA VAL A 10 -23.44 0.24 -25.18
C VAL A 10 -23.48 -0.69 -23.98
N GLN A 11 -23.44 -0.11 -22.77
CA GLN A 11 -23.70 -0.83 -21.53
C GLN A 11 -25.22 -0.96 -21.32
N VAL A 12 -25.69 -2.17 -21.01
CA VAL A 12 -27.09 -2.43 -20.65
C VAL A 12 -27.17 -3.02 -19.25
N SER A 13 -27.99 -2.42 -18.39
CA SER A 13 -28.28 -2.88 -17.03
C SER A 13 -29.79 -3.05 -16.84
N PHE A 14 -30.19 -4.05 -16.04
CA PHE A 14 -31.59 -4.29 -15.68
C PHE A 14 -31.75 -4.07 -14.17
N PHE A 15 -32.91 -3.58 -13.78
CA PHE A 15 -33.25 -3.31 -12.38
C PHE A 15 -34.62 -3.92 -12.08
N GLU A 16 -34.74 -4.60 -10.95
CA GLU A 16 -35.97 -5.28 -10.54
C GLU A 16 -36.96 -4.34 -9.85
N SER A 17 -36.48 -3.18 -9.38
CA SER A 17 -37.28 -2.16 -8.70
C SER A 17 -36.89 -0.73 -9.07
N TRP A 18 -37.77 0.22 -8.74
CA TRP A 18 -37.50 1.65 -8.92
C TRP A 18 -36.43 2.15 -7.93
N GLU A 19 -36.36 1.53 -6.76
CA GLU A 19 -35.36 1.83 -5.74
C GLU A 19 -33.95 1.49 -6.24
N GLU A 20 -33.75 0.30 -6.81
CA GLU A 20 -32.46 -0.16 -7.35
C GLU A 20 -31.99 0.75 -8.51
N PHE A 21 -32.92 1.13 -9.39
CA PHE A 21 -32.64 2.11 -10.44
C PHE A 21 -32.23 3.48 -9.88
N GLY A 22 -32.88 3.95 -8.81
CA GLY A 22 -32.55 5.21 -8.15
C GLY A 22 -31.16 5.22 -7.50
N GLU A 23 -30.78 4.11 -6.87
CA GLU A 23 -29.43 3.92 -6.32
C GLU A 23 -28.38 3.91 -7.43
N PHE A 24 -28.64 3.18 -8.52
CA PHE A 24 -27.76 3.16 -9.69
C PHE A 24 -27.60 4.55 -10.30
N ALA A 25 -28.68 5.29 -10.52
CA ALA A 25 -28.61 6.63 -11.10
C ALA A 25 -27.80 7.60 -10.22
N THR A 26 -27.93 7.48 -8.90
CA THR A 26 -27.16 8.27 -7.93
C THR A 26 -25.67 7.92 -8.00
N MET A 27 -25.34 6.63 -7.97
CA MET A 27 -23.97 6.13 -8.11
C MET A 27 -23.35 6.55 -9.44
N PHE A 28 -24.08 6.39 -10.55
CA PHE A 28 -23.63 6.75 -11.89
C PHE A 28 -23.35 8.25 -12.02
N THR A 29 -24.25 9.10 -11.52
CA THR A 29 -24.08 10.55 -11.55
C THR A 29 -22.85 10.98 -10.73
N LYS A 30 -22.64 10.34 -9.57
CA LYS A 30 -21.44 10.56 -8.76
C LYS A 30 -20.18 10.14 -9.51
N ALA A 31 -20.17 8.94 -10.10
CA ALA A 31 -19.04 8.42 -10.86
C ALA A 31 -18.67 9.33 -12.06
N VAL A 32 -19.66 9.88 -12.76
CA VAL A 32 -19.42 10.86 -13.85
C VAL A 32 -18.79 12.15 -13.32
N ALA A 33 -19.25 12.64 -12.16
CA ALA A 33 -18.68 13.84 -11.54
C ALA A 33 -17.22 13.61 -11.09
N GLU A 34 -16.94 12.46 -10.46
CA GLU A 34 -15.59 12.08 -9.99
C GLU A 34 -14.65 11.76 -11.16
N GLY A 35 -15.12 11.07 -12.20
CA GLY A 35 -14.33 10.77 -13.40
C GLY A 35 -13.85 12.02 -14.13
N ASN A 36 -14.71 13.03 -14.29
CA ASN A 36 -14.31 14.31 -14.87
C ASN A 36 -13.28 15.06 -14.01
N LYS A 37 -13.42 14.98 -12.69
CA LYS A 37 -12.45 15.59 -11.75
C LYS A 37 -11.10 14.88 -11.80
N GLN A 38 -11.11 13.56 -11.90
CA GLN A 38 -9.91 12.74 -12.00
C GLN A 38 -9.16 12.99 -13.31
N MET A 39 -9.86 12.97 -14.45
CA MET A 39 -9.27 13.28 -15.77
C MET A 39 -8.59 14.66 -15.78
N ARG A 40 -9.19 15.66 -15.13
CA ARG A 40 -8.58 17.00 -15.01
C ARG A 40 -7.32 17.01 -14.12
N ARG A 41 -7.32 16.25 -13.03
CA ARG A 41 -6.15 16.12 -12.14
C ARG A 41 -4.98 15.37 -12.81
N GLU A 42 -5.29 14.35 -13.60
CA GLU A 42 -4.28 13.62 -14.39
C GLU A 42 -3.61 14.53 -15.43
N GLN A 43 -4.39 15.44 -16.05
CA GLN A 43 -3.84 16.46 -16.95
C GLN A 43 -2.93 17.47 -16.27
N GLU A 44 -3.09 17.70 -14.96
CA GLU A 44 -2.25 18.60 -14.16
C GLU A 44 -0.86 18.00 -13.85
N ASN A 45 -0.56 16.78 -14.32
CA ASN A 45 0.73 16.09 -14.29
C ASN A 45 1.49 16.26 -12.96
N THR A 46 0.90 15.76 -11.88
CA THR A 46 1.49 15.81 -10.52
C THR A 46 2.73 14.93 -10.34
N GLY A 47 3.23 14.30 -11.41
CA GLY A 47 4.46 13.50 -11.41
C GLY A 47 4.36 12.13 -10.73
N PHE A 48 3.25 11.83 -10.05
CA PHE A 48 3.04 10.58 -9.32
C PHE A 48 1.61 10.08 -9.47
N SER A 49 1.40 9.07 -10.33
CA SER A 49 0.07 8.48 -10.61
C SER A 49 -0.62 7.91 -9.37
N PHE A 50 0.15 7.38 -8.41
CA PHE A 50 -0.40 6.74 -7.21
C PHE A 50 -1.10 7.70 -6.23
N TYR A 51 -0.81 9.01 -6.28
CA TYR A 51 -1.47 9.99 -5.39
C TYR A 51 -2.97 10.13 -5.71
N SER A 52 -3.35 9.83 -6.95
CA SER A 52 -4.73 9.92 -7.39
C SER A 52 -5.52 8.61 -7.20
N GLU A 53 -4.84 7.46 -7.14
CA GLU A 53 -5.47 6.14 -7.08
C GLU A 53 -5.83 5.67 -5.65
N LYS A 54 -5.25 6.28 -4.60
CA LYS A 54 -5.43 5.83 -3.20
C LYS A 54 -6.44 6.68 -2.40
N GLU A 55 -7.64 6.90 -2.93
CA GLU A 55 -8.75 7.46 -2.11
C GLU A 55 -9.10 6.58 -0.89
N CYS A 56 -8.67 5.31 -0.86
CA CYS A 56 -8.93 4.38 0.26
C CYS A 56 -7.97 4.48 1.46
N TYR A 57 -6.87 5.25 1.40
CA TYR A 57 -5.94 5.40 2.53
C TYR A 57 -5.49 6.85 2.71
N GLY A 58 -6.37 7.70 3.25
CA GLY A 58 -6.01 9.06 3.64
C GLY A 58 -4.83 9.12 4.63
N GLY A 59 -4.18 10.28 4.73
CA GLY A 59 -3.05 10.48 5.66
C GLY A 59 -3.42 10.21 7.13
N VAL A 60 -2.40 9.92 7.96
CA VAL A 60 -2.58 9.78 9.41
C VAL A 60 -2.57 11.16 10.05
N LYS A 61 -3.56 11.46 10.89
CA LYS A 61 -3.54 12.68 11.70
C LYS A 61 -2.48 12.57 12.78
N VAL A 62 -1.52 13.50 12.79
CA VAL A 62 -0.46 13.57 13.80
C VAL A 62 -0.66 14.79 14.69
N CYS A 63 -0.67 14.58 16.01
CA CYS A 63 -0.75 15.66 16.99
C CYS A 63 0.62 16.32 17.20
N HIS A 64 0.64 17.56 17.71
CA HIS A 64 1.89 18.27 18.03
C HIS A 64 2.78 17.51 19.03
N SER A 65 2.19 16.66 19.88
CA SER A 65 2.92 15.78 20.80
C SER A 65 3.56 14.55 20.14
N GLY A 66 3.50 14.42 18.81
CA GLY A 66 4.00 13.25 18.06
C GLY A 66 3.09 12.02 18.09
N LYS A 67 1.93 12.08 18.75
CA LYS A 67 0.93 10.99 18.71
C LYS A 67 0.45 10.82 17.27
N GLY A 68 0.57 9.60 16.75
CA GLY A 68 0.26 9.26 15.36
C GLY A 68 1.50 8.94 14.50
N LEU A 69 2.71 9.31 14.92
CA LEU A 69 3.93 9.03 14.14
C LEU A 69 4.23 7.53 13.99
N LEU A 70 3.92 6.72 15.00
CA LEU A 70 4.08 5.26 14.91
C LEU A 70 3.15 4.66 13.84
N GLU A 71 1.92 5.17 13.77
CA GLU A 71 0.95 4.75 12.75
C GLU A 71 1.35 5.24 11.36
N VAL A 72 1.94 6.44 11.24
CA VAL A 72 2.57 6.90 9.99
C VAL A 72 3.66 5.92 9.56
N TRP A 73 4.54 5.55 10.49
CA TRP A 73 5.65 4.65 10.20
C TRP A 73 5.17 3.27 9.74
N LYS A 74 4.14 2.73 10.40
CA LYS A 74 3.47 1.50 9.99
C LYS A 74 2.87 1.61 8.58
N ARG A 75 2.18 2.71 8.25
CA ARG A 75 1.61 2.91 6.91
C ARG A 75 2.66 3.12 5.83
N GLN A 76 3.81 3.72 6.17
CA GLN A 76 4.96 3.83 5.27
C GLN A 76 5.50 2.43 4.92
N MET A 77 5.62 1.55 5.92
CA MET A 77 5.98 0.15 5.70
C MET A 77 4.94 -0.62 4.87
N GLN A 78 3.66 -0.29 4.96
CA GLN A 78 2.62 -0.89 4.11
C GLN A 78 2.62 -0.36 2.66
N GLN A 79 3.40 0.66 2.31
CA GLN A 79 3.48 1.12 0.92
C GLN A 79 4.30 0.19 0.02
N PHE A 80 5.09 -0.71 0.61
CA PHE A 80 5.81 -1.74 -0.12
C PHE A 80 4.84 -2.81 -0.64
N ASN A 81 4.95 -3.17 -1.92
CA ASN A 81 4.02 -4.08 -2.62
C ASN A 81 3.74 -5.42 -1.91
N TRP A 82 4.65 -5.88 -1.04
CA TRP A 82 4.61 -7.20 -0.41
C TRP A 82 4.51 -7.16 1.12
N VAL A 83 4.39 -5.96 1.71
CA VAL A 83 4.25 -5.81 3.16
C VAL A 83 2.77 -5.82 3.55
N SER A 84 2.31 -6.92 4.15
CA SER A 84 0.99 -6.98 4.75
C SER A 84 0.92 -6.18 6.06
N PRO A 85 -0.28 -5.82 6.55
CA PRO A 85 -0.41 -5.09 7.81
C PRO A 85 0.28 -5.76 9.01
N GLU A 86 0.29 -7.09 9.06
CA GLU A 86 0.95 -7.88 10.11
C GLU A 86 2.48 -7.84 9.98
N VAL A 87 3.01 -7.83 8.75
CA VAL A 87 4.44 -7.68 8.50
C VAL A 87 4.91 -6.28 8.89
N ALA A 88 4.16 -5.25 8.52
CA ALA A 88 4.44 -3.88 8.93
C ALA A 88 4.44 -3.76 10.46
N GLU A 89 3.48 -4.38 11.14
CA GLU A 89 3.44 -4.41 12.61
C GLU A 89 4.67 -5.08 13.20
N ALA A 90 5.11 -6.21 12.64
CA ALA A 90 6.31 -6.92 13.11
C ALA A 90 7.59 -6.07 12.95
N ILE A 91 7.76 -5.39 11.80
CA ILE A 91 8.89 -4.50 11.55
C ILE A 91 8.86 -3.30 12.51
N VAL A 92 7.70 -2.65 12.65
CA VAL A 92 7.54 -1.48 13.52
C VAL A 92 7.70 -1.85 14.99
N SER A 93 7.31 -3.06 15.40
CA SER A 93 7.54 -3.56 16.76
C SER A 93 9.03 -3.76 17.05
N ALA A 94 9.81 -4.27 16.08
CA ALA A 94 11.25 -4.41 16.22
C ALA A 94 12.00 -3.06 16.12
N TYR A 95 11.52 -2.17 15.24
CA TYR A 95 12.11 -0.86 14.96
C TYR A 95 11.03 0.22 14.97
N PRO A 96 10.68 0.76 16.16
CA PRO A 96 9.57 1.71 16.31
C PRO A 96 9.81 3.09 15.67
N PHE A 97 11.05 3.34 15.22
CA PHE A 97 11.43 4.58 14.54
C PHE A 97 12.29 4.29 13.32
N PRO A 98 12.14 5.04 12.21
CA PRO A 98 12.97 4.88 11.01
C PRO A 98 14.47 4.97 11.30
N GLN A 99 14.85 5.86 12.22
CA GLN A 99 16.24 6.05 12.65
C GLN A 99 16.85 4.79 13.27
N LEU A 100 16.07 4.01 14.03
CA LEU A 100 16.57 2.77 14.62
C LEU A 100 16.85 1.71 13.55
N LEU A 101 16.00 1.64 12.53
CA LEU A 101 16.19 0.74 11.39
C LEU A 101 17.46 1.10 10.60
N ILE A 102 17.66 2.39 10.32
CA ILE A 102 18.87 2.90 9.64
C ILE A 102 20.13 2.64 10.49
N GLN A 103 20.08 2.89 11.79
CA GLN A 103 21.20 2.61 12.68
C GLN A 103 21.54 1.12 12.74
N ALA A 104 20.54 0.24 12.68
CA ALA A 104 20.76 -1.20 12.64
C ALA A 104 21.51 -1.61 11.36
N TYR A 105 21.08 -1.11 10.19
CA TYR A 105 21.79 -1.34 8.93
C TYR A 105 23.24 -0.83 8.95
N ASN A 106 23.48 0.34 9.57
CA ASN A 106 24.82 0.90 9.69
C ASN A 106 25.75 0.08 10.60
N ARG A 107 25.19 -0.70 11.54
CA ARG A 107 25.96 -1.58 12.43
C ARG A 107 26.29 -2.92 11.78
N CYS A 108 25.55 -3.33 10.75
CA CYS A 108 25.88 -4.54 10.00
C CYS A 108 27.24 -4.40 9.31
N SER A 109 28.03 -5.46 9.40
CA SER A 109 29.41 -5.53 8.94
C SER A 109 29.52 -5.94 7.47
N SER A 110 28.45 -6.47 6.89
CA SER A 110 28.42 -6.96 5.51
C SER A 110 27.08 -6.73 4.83
N ASP A 111 27.08 -6.64 3.51
CA ASP A 111 25.85 -6.54 2.71
C ASP A 111 24.89 -7.73 2.90
N PRO A 112 25.32 -9.01 2.91
CA PRO A 112 24.40 -10.11 3.18
C PRO A 112 23.77 -10.05 4.57
N GLU A 113 24.47 -9.50 5.58
CA GLU A 113 23.89 -9.27 6.90
C GLU A 113 22.81 -8.19 6.86
N ARG A 114 23.01 -7.10 6.10
CA ARG A 114 22.00 -6.05 5.89
C ARG A 114 20.78 -6.60 5.16
N GLU A 115 21.00 -7.36 4.09
CA GLU A 115 19.92 -7.94 3.30
C GLU A 115 19.06 -8.91 4.10
N ASN A 116 19.62 -9.63 5.08
CA ASN A 116 18.91 -10.61 5.89
C ASN A 116 18.48 -10.09 7.28
N MET A 117 18.77 -8.83 7.61
CA MET A 117 18.55 -8.26 8.94
C MET A 117 17.10 -8.39 9.43
N LEU A 118 16.13 -8.27 8.52
CA LEU A 118 14.70 -8.37 8.85
C LEU A 118 14.14 -9.78 8.60
N ALA A 119 14.88 -10.66 7.94
CA ALA A 119 14.37 -11.92 7.40
C ALA A 119 13.80 -12.85 8.49
N ASP A 120 14.43 -12.88 9.66
CA ASP A 120 14.08 -13.77 10.76
C ASP A 120 13.06 -13.19 11.75
N ILE A 121 12.57 -11.97 11.52
CA ILE A 121 11.56 -11.36 12.39
C ILE A 121 10.26 -12.19 12.31
N PRO A 122 9.71 -12.62 13.46
CA PRO A 122 8.46 -13.36 13.49
C PRO A 122 7.27 -12.44 13.22
N VAL A 123 6.37 -12.91 12.36
CA VAL A 123 5.11 -12.28 12.00
C VAL A 123 4.00 -13.18 12.52
N HIS A 124 3.22 -12.66 13.45
CA HIS A 124 2.07 -13.36 14.02
C HIS A 124 0.81 -13.01 13.24
N ARG A 125 0.05 -14.04 12.85
CA ARG A 125 -1.20 -13.89 12.11
C ARG A 125 -2.34 -14.59 12.86
N GLY A 126 -3.37 -13.82 13.18
CA GLY A 126 -4.55 -14.25 13.95
C GLY A 126 -4.30 -14.24 15.46
N ASP A 127 -5.38 -14.42 16.23
CA ASP A 127 -5.38 -14.42 17.70
C ASP A 127 -5.67 -15.80 18.28
N GLY A 128 -5.08 -16.11 19.43
CA GLY A 128 -5.39 -17.32 20.20
C GLY A 128 -4.89 -18.63 19.59
N VAL A 129 -5.67 -19.72 19.71
CA VAL A 129 -5.27 -21.09 19.32
C VAL A 129 -5.06 -21.23 17.81
N THR A 130 -5.59 -20.32 17.01
CA THR A 130 -5.39 -20.27 15.55
C THR A 130 -4.23 -19.38 15.11
N ALA A 131 -3.46 -18.83 16.06
CA ALA A 131 -2.32 -17.99 15.73
C ALA A 131 -1.26 -18.79 14.97
N THR A 132 -0.93 -18.32 13.78
CA THR A 132 0.16 -18.85 12.97
C THR A 132 1.35 -17.90 13.03
N THR A 133 2.55 -18.44 13.08
CA THR A 133 3.78 -17.64 13.04
C THR A 133 4.53 -17.95 11.77
N ARG A 134 4.83 -16.92 10.99
CA ARG A 134 5.73 -16.98 9.84
C ARG A 134 6.88 -16.01 10.03
N ARG A 135 7.92 -16.11 9.21
CA ARG A 135 8.98 -15.11 9.15
C ARG A 135 8.74 -14.13 8.01
N ILE A 136 9.38 -12.97 8.06
CA ILE A 136 9.35 -11.98 6.98
C ILE A 136 9.93 -12.57 5.68
N GLY A 137 11.04 -13.29 5.80
CA GLY A 137 11.74 -13.89 4.67
C GLY A 137 12.85 -13.02 4.09
N PRO A 138 13.87 -13.63 3.46
CA PRO A 138 15.05 -12.93 2.96
C PRO A 138 14.74 -12.01 1.78
N GLU A 139 13.73 -12.34 0.97
CA GLU A 139 13.30 -11.50 -0.14
C GLU A 139 12.84 -10.15 0.40
N LEU A 140 11.81 -10.12 1.23
CA LEU A 140 11.29 -8.83 1.69
C LEU A 140 12.33 -8.00 2.45
N SER A 141 13.17 -8.66 3.25
CA SER A 141 14.30 -8.01 3.94
C SER A 141 15.27 -7.34 2.96
N ARG A 142 15.61 -8.01 1.86
CA ARG A 142 16.49 -7.47 0.81
C ARG A 142 15.92 -6.21 0.15
N CYS A 143 14.59 -6.09 0.02
CA CYS A 143 13.97 -4.89 -0.57
C CYS A 143 13.86 -3.70 0.38
N VAL A 144 13.64 -3.95 1.66
CA VAL A 144 13.51 -2.87 2.65
C VAL A 144 14.85 -2.16 2.86
N HIS A 145 15.97 -2.88 2.79
CA HIS A 145 17.31 -2.29 2.93
C HIS A 145 17.57 -1.12 1.94
N PRO A 146 17.59 -1.34 0.61
CA PRO A 146 17.83 -0.27 -0.36
C PRO A 146 16.77 0.82 -0.33
N GLN A 147 15.50 0.52 -0.05
CA GLN A 147 14.48 1.58 0.10
C GLN A 147 14.80 2.55 1.25
N MET A 148 15.49 2.07 2.28
CA MET A 148 15.84 2.88 3.45
C MET A 148 17.23 3.53 3.37
N THR A 149 18.12 3.01 2.52
CA THR A 149 19.55 3.42 2.50
C THR A 149 20.04 3.93 1.14
N SER A 150 19.39 3.57 0.04
CA SER A 150 19.79 3.98 -1.31
C SER A 150 19.59 5.48 -1.51
N GLN A 151 20.48 6.07 -2.30
CA GLN A 151 20.35 7.45 -2.80
C GLN A 151 19.83 7.49 -4.24
N ASP A 152 19.73 6.33 -4.89
CA ASP A 152 19.24 6.19 -6.26
C ASP A 152 17.69 6.09 -6.25
N PRO A 153 16.97 7.10 -6.77
CA PRO A 153 15.51 7.08 -6.85
C PRO A 153 14.97 6.14 -7.93
N ASP A 154 15.80 5.72 -8.90
CA ASP A 154 15.39 4.87 -10.02
C ASP A 154 15.68 3.37 -9.75
N LEU A 155 16.13 3.05 -8.54
CA LEU A 155 16.44 1.69 -8.11
C LEU A 155 15.18 0.82 -8.06
N TYR A 156 15.15 -0.22 -8.88
CA TYR A 156 14.06 -1.19 -8.88
C TYR A 156 14.13 -2.13 -7.67
N LEU A 157 13.00 -2.29 -6.99
CA LEU A 157 12.84 -3.11 -5.79
C LEU A 157 12.03 -4.39 -6.03
N ASP A 158 11.78 -4.78 -7.28
CA ASP A 158 10.98 -5.97 -7.58
C ASP A 158 11.80 -7.26 -7.69
N PHE A 159 11.17 -8.35 -7.29
CA PHE A 159 11.72 -9.71 -7.28
C PHE A 159 11.55 -10.49 -8.59
N THR A 160 11.24 -9.83 -9.70
CA THR A 160 10.99 -10.54 -10.97
C THR A 160 12.29 -11.11 -11.54
N GLY A 161 12.61 -12.34 -11.11
CA GLY A 161 13.25 -13.36 -11.92
C GLY A 161 12.21 -14.35 -12.44
#